data_AF-A0A061JPR7-F1
#
_entry.id   AF-A0A061JPR7-F1
#
_cell.length_a   1.000
_cell.length_b   1.000
_cell.length_c   1.000
_cell.angle_alpha   90.00
_cell.angle_beta   90.00
_cell.angle_gamma   90.00
#
_symmetry.space_group_name_H-M   'P 1'
#
loop_
_entity.id
_entity.type
_entity.pdbx_description
1 polymer ?
#
loop_
_entity_poly.entity_id
_entity_poly.type
_entity_poly.pdbx_seq_one_letter_code
_entity_poly.pdbx_strand_id
1 'polypeptide(L)' 'MNKRQIHARLIEQGLTFRQFALTKGYDPRTVTQTVARWAGSQTMPNGRIAFSIMRDLSQQIGVELIPGLLAHPFAKAS' A
#
# COMPACT_ATOMS: atom_id res chain seq x y z
N MET A 1 -3.72 9.95 -2.56
CA MET A 1 -4.18 9.27 -3.79
C MET A 1 -5.28 8.25 -3.45
N ASN A 2 -6.38 8.19 -4.22
CA ASN A 2 -7.51 7.29 -3.90
C ASN A 2 -7.33 5.86 -4.45
N LYS A 3 -8.17 4.90 -4.03
CA LYS A 3 -8.09 3.48 -4.44
C LYS A 3 -8.06 3.26 -5.95
N ARG A 4 -8.87 4.01 -6.72
CA ARG A 4 -8.94 3.85 -8.19
C ARG A 4 -7.64 4.28 -8.85
N GLN A 5 -7.06 5.38 -8.38
CA GLN A 5 -5.76 5.86 -8.84
C GLN A 5 -4.62 4.88 -8.49
N ILE A 6 -4.64 4.29 -7.29
CA ILE A 6 -3.68 3.23 -6.90
C ILE A 6 -3.81 2.03 -7.87
N HIS A 7 -5.04 1.62 -8.16
CA HIS A 7 -5.27 0.51 -9.07
C HIS A 7 -4.76 0.81 -10.48
N ALA A 8 -5.01 2.02 -11.01
CA ALA A 8 -4.50 2.42 -12.31
C ALA A 8 -2.96 2.33 -12.38
N ARG A 9 -2.25 2.80 -11.33
CA ARG A 9 -0.78 2.71 -11.27
C ARG A 9 -0.27 1.26 -11.21
N LEU A 10 -0.98 0.36 -10.55
CA LEU A 10 -0.62 -1.06 -10.60
C LEU A 10 -0.84 -1.64 -12.00
N ILE A 11 -1.95 -1.30 -12.66
CA ILE A 11 -2.27 -1.78 -14.01
C ILE A 11 -1.25 -1.28 -15.05
N GLU A 12 -0.77 -0.04 -14.92
CA GLU A 12 0.33 0.50 -15.73
C GLU A 12 1.62 -0.34 -15.62
N GLN A 13 1.79 -1.06 -14.51
CA GLN A 13 2.90 -1.99 -14.26
C GLN A 13 2.57 -3.45 -14.59
N GLY A 14 1.39 -3.72 -15.18
CA GLY A 14 0.91 -5.08 -15.46
C GLY A 14 0.47 -5.87 -14.22
N LEU A 15 0.20 -5.18 -13.11
CA LEU A 15 -0.20 -5.78 -11.83
C LEU A 15 -1.63 -5.41 -11.45
N THR A 16 -2.25 -6.30 -10.69
CA THR A 16 -3.51 -6.07 -9.96
C THR A 16 -3.24 -6.08 -8.46
N PHE A 17 -4.19 -5.63 -7.64
CA PHE A 17 -4.07 -5.77 -6.17
C PHE A 17 -3.84 -7.23 -5.74
N ARG A 18 -4.47 -8.18 -6.45
CA ARG A 18 -4.28 -9.61 -6.17
C ARG A 18 -2.85 -10.04 -6.48
N GLN A 19 -2.34 -9.72 -7.67
CA GLN A 19 -0.96 -10.08 -8.04
C GLN A 19 0.05 -9.42 -7.10
N PHE A 20 -0.10 -8.12 -6.82
CA PHE A 20 0.71 -7.42 -5.83
C PHE A 20 0.71 -8.14 -4.47
N ALA A 21 -0.47 -8.50 -3.96
CA ALA A 21 -0.61 -9.19 -2.69
C ALA A 21 0.17 -10.52 -2.68
N LEU A 22 -0.04 -11.35 -3.70
CA LEU A 22 0.63 -12.64 -3.82
C LEU A 22 2.15 -12.50 -3.95
N THR A 23 2.63 -11.54 -4.75
CA THR A 23 4.07 -11.27 -4.91
C THR A 23 4.74 -10.82 -3.61
N LYS A 24 4.02 -10.08 -2.76
CA LYS A 24 4.53 -9.60 -1.46
C LYS A 24 4.21 -10.54 -0.28
N GLY A 25 3.52 -11.67 -0.52
CA GLY A 25 3.15 -12.63 0.53
C GLY A 25 1.98 -12.19 1.41
N TYR A 26 1.16 -11.24 0.95
CA TYR A 26 -0.05 -10.81 1.63
C TYR A 26 -1.29 -11.59 1.17
N ASP A 27 -2.28 -11.68 2.05
CA ASP A 27 -3.63 -12.10 1.66
C ASP A 27 -4.30 -11.00 0.78
N PRO A 28 -4.83 -11.34 -0.42
CA PRO A 28 -5.45 -10.38 -1.32
C PRO A 28 -6.63 -9.60 -0.72
N ARG A 29 -7.42 -10.23 0.15
CA ARG A 29 -8.55 -9.57 0.82
C ARG A 29 -8.04 -8.52 1.81
N THR A 30 -6.99 -8.84 2.56
CA THR A 30 -6.33 -7.93 3.50
C THR A 30 -5.76 -6.71 2.79
N VAL A 31 -5.11 -6.88 1.63
CA VAL A 31 -4.66 -5.75 0.80
C VAL A 31 -5.84 -4.88 0.36
N THR A 32 -6.88 -5.50 -0.18
CA THR A 32 -8.04 -4.76 -0.70
C THR A 32 -8.75 -3.94 0.40
N GLN A 33 -8.91 -4.52 1.60
CA GLN A 33 -9.50 -3.83 2.75
C GLN A 33 -8.61 -2.71 3.27
N THR A 34 -7.29 -2.95 3.36
CA THR A 34 -6.32 -1.94 3.78
C THR A 34 -6.33 -0.75 2.84
N VAL A 35 -6.26 -0.99 1.54
CA VAL A 35 -6.33 0.08 0.53
C VAL A 35 -7.66 0.80 0.59
N ALA A 36 -8.78 0.09 0.72
CA ALA A 36 -10.10 0.73 0.83
C ALA A 36 -10.20 1.66 2.04
N ARG A 37 -9.57 1.29 3.16
CA ARG A 37 -9.59 2.08 4.41
C ARG A 37 -8.62 3.26 4.39
N TRP A 38 -7.42 3.09 3.84
CA TRP A 38 -6.31 4.04 4.02
C TRP A 38 -5.95 4.84 2.76
N ALA A 39 -6.44 4.46 1.58
CA ALA A 39 -6.16 5.22 0.35
C ALA A 39 -6.71 6.65 0.45
N GLY A 40 -5.81 7.63 0.36
CA GLY A 40 -6.16 9.05 0.47
C GLY A 40 -6.25 9.55 1.91
N SER A 41 -5.98 8.70 2.90
CA SER A 41 -5.85 9.14 4.29
C SER A 41 -4.60 10.01 4.46
N GLN A 42 -4.72 10.99 5.37
CA GLN A 42 -3.56 11.76 5.86
C GLN A 42 -3.00 11.18 7.15
N THR A 43 -3.68 10.19 7.74
CA THR A 43 -3.29 9.56 9.00
C THR A 43 -2.61 8.22 8.74
N MET A 44 -1.65 7.89 9.60
CA MET A 44 -0.84 6.68 9.52
C MET A 44 -1.69 5.42 9.77
N PRO A 45 -1.43 4.30 9.06
CA PRO A 45 -2.15 3.06 9.32
C PRO A 45 -1.90 2.51 10.72
N ASN A 46 -2.99 2.17 11.41
CA ASN A 46 -2.92 1.53 12.72
C ASN A 46 -2.64 0.03 12.51
N GLY A 47 -1.46 -0.44 12.91
CA GLY A 47 -1.07 -1.85 12.91
C GLY A 47 -0.03 -2.22 11.85
N ARG A 48 0.81 -3.19 12.17
CA ARG A 48 2.00 -3.57 11.38
C ARG A 48 1.65 -3.99 9.95
N ILE A 49 0.63 -4.83 9.77
CA ILE A 49 0.25 -5.34 8.43
C ILE A 49 -0.26 -4.20 7.53
N ALA A 50 -1.17 -3.37 8.05
CA ALA A 50 -1.72 -2.24 7.29
C ALA A 50 -0.61 -1.24 6.90
N PHE A 51 0.31 -0.97 7.83
CA PHE A 51 1.49 -0.15 7.59
C PHE A 51 2.36 -0.74 6.47
N SER A 52 2.75 -2.01 6.57
CA SER A 52 3.60 -2.68 5.57
C SER A 52 2.95 -2.71 4.19
N ILE A 53 1.65 -3.01 4.09
CA ILE A 53 0.93 -3.00 2.81
C ILE A 53 0.97 -1.61 2.16
N MET A 54 0.66 -0.55 2.92
CA MET A 54 0.65 0.81 2.37
C MET A 54 2.08 1.27 2.00
N ARG A 55 3.09 0.90 2.78
CA ARG A 55 4.50 1.20 2.50
C ARG A 55 4.95 0.52 1.22
N ASP A 56 4.73 -0.79 1.12
CA ASP A 56 5.15 -1.59 -0.02
C ASP A 56 4.40 -1.17 -1.30
N LEU A 57 3.12 -0.79 -1.20
CA LEU A 57 2.38 -0.19 -2.32
C LEU A 57 3.00 1.14 -2.73
N SER A 58 3.35 2.00 -1.78
CA SER A 58 3.96 3.30 -2.07
C SER A 58 5.29 3.15 -2.80
N GLN A 59 6.11 2.18 -2.38
CA GLN A 59 7.35 1.81 -3.06
C GLN A 59 7.09 1.23 -4.44
N GLN A 60 6.12 0.31 -4.57
CA GLN A 60 5.78 -0.35 -5.83
C GLN A 60 5.37 0.66 -6.91
N ILE A 61 4.51 1.62 -6.57
CA ILE A 61 4.00 2.62 -7.52
C ILE A 61 4.89 3.87 -7.63
N GLY A 62 5.96 3.96 -6.84
CA GLY A 62 6.88 5.10 -6.80
C GLY A 62 6.28 6.40 -6.24
N VAL A 63 5.19 6.33 -5.47
CA VAL A 63 4.51 7.50 -4.90
C VAL A 63 4.14 7.22 -3.46
N GLU A 64 4.48 8.14 -2.56
CA GLU A 64 4.07 8.05 -1.15
C GLU A 64 2.54 8.22 -1.03
N LEU A 65 1.85 7.17 -0.56
CA LEU A 65 0.39 7.14 -0.46
C LEU A 65 -0.16 7.89 0.76
N ILE A 66 0.62 7.92 1.83
CA ILE A 66 0.29 8.55 3.10
C ILE A 66 1.52 9.36 3.53
N PRO A 67 1.37 10.66 3.85
CA PRO A 67 2.51 11.50 4.23
C PRO A 67 3.34 10.91 5.36
N GLY A 68 4.66 10.86 5.17
CA GLY A 68 5.61 10.39 6.19
C GLY A 68 5.68 8.87 6.37
N LEU A 69 4.93 8.11 5.57
CA LEU A 69 4.90 6.64 5.64
C LEU A 69 6.26 6.01 5.35
N LEU A 70 6.98 6.54 4.36
CA LEU A 70 8.30 6.00 3.96
C LEU A 70 9.42 6.46 4.91
N ALA A 71 9.25 7.61 5.58
CA ALA A 71 10.20 8.15 6.53
C ALA A 71 10.04 7.59 7.97
N HIS A 72 8.92 6.93 8.25
CA HIS A 72 8.58 6.46 9.59
C HIS A 72 9.60 5.43 10.12
N PRO A 73 10.00 5.46 11.41
CA PRO A 73 10.99 4.53 11.98
C PRO A 73 10.69 3.04 11.73
N PHE A 74 9.41 2.65 11.79
CA PHE A 74 8.96 1.29 11.48
C PHE A 74 9.21 0.86 10.03
N ALA A 75 9.39 1.80 9.09
CA ALA A 75 9.72 1.47 7.71
C ALA A 75 11.12 0.85 7.58
N LYS A 76 12.04 1.16 8.49
CA LYS A 76 13.45 0.70 8.48
C LYS A 76 13.71 -0.59 9.27
N ALA A 77 12.70 -1.09 9.99
CA ALA A 77 12.84 -2.19 10.94
C ALA A 77 12.50 -3.58 10.34
N SER A 78 12.63 -3.77 9.03
CA SER A 78 12.30 -5.03 8.33
C SER A 78 13.54 -5.77 7.88
#